data_AF-A0AA38H2U1-F1
#
_entry.id   AF-A0AA38H2U1-F1
#
_cell.length_a   1.000
_cell.length_b   1.000
_cell.length_c   1.000
_cell.angle_alpha   90.00
_cell.angle_beta   90.00
_cell.angle_gamma   90.00
#
_symmetry.space_group_name_H-M   'P 1'
#
loop_
_entity.id
_entity.type
_entity.pdbx_description
1 polymer ?
#
loop_
_entity_poly.entity_id
_entity_poly.type
_entity_poly.pdbx_seq_one_letter_code
_entity_poly.pdbx_strand_id
1 'polypeptide(L)' 'GTNKDSTEQTPEEVWSGKKPSISHLRVFGCTAYMHVPAQKRKKVEPKTLPCILLGYSTTSKAYHLMDPETKKIYKIRDV' A
#
# COMPACT_ATOMS: atom_id res chain seq x y z
N GLY A 1 -16.18 38.96 16.90
CA GLY A 1 -16.28 37.73 16.09
C GLY A 1 -14.95 37.02 16.19
N THR A 2 -14.94 35.79 16.70
CA THR A 2 -13.71 34.99 16.78
C THR A 2 -13.41 34.42 15.40
N ASN A 3 -12.40 34.97 14.73
CA ASN A 3 -11.83 34.36 13.53
C ASN A 3 -11.27 32.99 13.94
N LYS A 4 -11.93 31.93 13.49
CA LYS A 4 -11.47 30.56 13.61
C LYS A 4 -10.56 30.33 12.41
N ASP A 5 -9.25 30.47 12.59
CA ASP A 5 -8.26 30.11 11.59
C ASP A 5 -8.45 28.63 11.23
N SER A 6 -8.89 28.36 10.00
CA SER A 6 -9.24 27.04 9.46
C SER A 6 -8.00 26.21 9.12
N THR A 7 -7.05 26.08 10.03
CA THR A 7 -5.73 25.47 9.75
C THR A 7 -5.66 23.95 9.94
N GLU A 8 -6.76 23.29 10.28
CA GLU A 8 -6.80 21.83 10.53
C GLU A 8 -7.27 21.00 9.33
N GLN A 9 -7.20 21.56 8.11
CA GLN A 9 -7.59 20.86 6.88
C GLN A 9 -6.38 20.62 5.99
N THR A 10 -6.21 19.39 5.49
CA THR A 10 -5.16 19.09 4.53
C THR A 10 -5.43 19.78 3.19
N PRO A 11 -4.42 20.10 2.38
CA PRO A 11 -4.64 20.73 1.07
C PRO A 11 -5.58 19.95 0.15
N GLU A 12 -5.59 18.62 0.26
CA GLU A 12 -6.53 17.75 -0.47
C GLU A 12 -7.96 17.98 0.00
N GLU A 13 -8.20 18.10 1.31
CA GLU A 13 -9.53 18.38 1.88
C GLU A 13 -10.07 19.74 1.42
N VAL A 14 -9.19 20.75 1.37
CA VAL A 14 -9.56 22.10 0.92
C VAL A 14 -9.93 22.09 -0.56
N TRP A 15 -9.22 21.31 -1.38
CA TRP A 15 -9.45 21.26 -2.82
C TRP A 15 -10.63 20.35 -3.21
N SER A 16 -10.75 19.18 -2.58
CA SER A 16 -11.75 18.16 -2.93
C SER A 16 -13.06 18.31 -2.14
N GLY A 17 -13.05 19.06 -1.04
CA GLY A 17 -14.16 19.17 -0.09
C GLY A 17 -14.44 17.87 0.69
N LYS A 18 -13.56 16.87 0.59
CA LYS A 18 -13.72 15.54 1.21
C LYS A 18 -12.50 15.21 2.05
N LYS A 19 -12.69 14.49 3.16
CA LYS A 19 -11.57 13.90 3.92
C LYS A 19 -10.86 12.83 3.10
N PRO A 20 -9.52 12.89 2.94
CA PRO A 20 -8.78 11.89 2.19
C PRO A 20 -8.82 10.58 2.95
N SER A 21 -9.11 9.50 2.22
CA SER A 21 -8.98 8.16 2.79
C SER A 21 -7.50 7.77 2.83
N ILE A 22 -6.96 7.66 4.05
CA ILE A 22 -5.61 7.13 4.27
C ILE A 22 -5.57 5.61 4.44
N SER A 23 -6.70 4.91 4.24
CA SER A 23 -6.80 3.46 4.46
C SER A 23 -5.85 2.62 3.61
N HIS A 24 -5.44 3.13 2.45
CA HIS A 24 -4.44 2.50 1.57
C HIS A 24 -2.99 2.75 1.99
N LEU A 25 -2.76 3.68 2.94
CA LEU A 25 -1.43 4.02 3.44
C LEU A 25 -0.98 2.96 4.44
N ARG A 26 0.27 2.53 4.29
CA ARG A 26 0.95 1.47 5.02
C ARG A 26 2.36 1.97 5.28
N VAL A 27 2.89 1.58 6.43
CA VAL A 27 4.22 2.01 6.88
C VAL A 27 5.28 1.33 6.03
N PHE A 28 6.25 2.10 5.54
CA PHE A 28 7.42 1.55 4.85
C PHE A 28 8.15 0.56 5.76
N GLY A 29 8.58 -0.58 5.20
CA GLY A 29 9.24 -1.64 5.94
C GLY A 29 8.29 -2.57 6.71
N CYS A 30 6.97 -2.36 6.66
CA CYS A 30 6.04 -3.27 7.33
C CYS A 30 6.03 -4.65 6.67
N THR A 31 5.72 -5.69 7.46
CA THR A 31 5.42 -7.01 6.94
C THR A 31 4.13 -6.96 6.13
N ALA A 32 4.17 -7.49 4.92
CA ALA A 32 3.04 -7.61 4.01
C ALA A 32 2.93 -9.06 3.51
N TYR A 33 1.72 -9.49 3.17
CA TYR A 33 1.48 -10.83 2.64
C TYR A 33 0.98 -10.73 1.21
N MET A 34 1.81 -11.13 0.26
CA MET A 34 1.45 -11.16 -1.15
C MET A 34 0.63 -12.42 -1.44
N HIS A 35 -0.51 -12.29 -2.11
CA HIS A 35 -1.23 -13.45 -2.61
C HIS A 35 -0.51 -14.09 -3.80
N VAL A 36 -0.22 -15.40 -3.71
CA VAL A 36 0.32 -16.17 -4.82
C VAL A 36 -0.86 -16.79 -5.57
N PRO A 37 -1.10 -16.54 -6.87
CA PRO A 37 -2.22 -17.16 -7.60
C PRO A 37 -2.11 -18.68 -7.67
N ALA A 38 -3.23 -19.41 -7.64
CA ALA A 38 -3.24 -20.88 -7.64
C ALA A 38 -2.53 -21.50 -8.85
N GLN A 39 -2.57 -20.84 -10.00
CA GLN A 39 -1.86 -21.26 -11.23
C GLN A 39 -0.33 -21.30 -11.07
N LYS A 40 0.21 -20.51 -10.13
CA LYS A 40 1.64 -20.45 -9.83
C LYS A 40 2.03 -21.32 -8.63
N ARG A 41 1.06 -21.99 -8.00
CA ARG A 41 1.29 -22.86 -6.82
C ARG A 41 1.41 -24.31 -7.27
N LYS A 42 2.38 -25.03 -6.70
CA LYS A 42 2.34 -26.50 -6.67
C LYS A 42 1.33 -26.96 -5.61
N LYS A 43 0.86 -28.21 -5.71
CA LYS A 43 -0.30 -28.79 -4.98
C LYS A 43 -0.27 -28.65 -3.44
N VAL A 44 0.87 -28.24 -2.84
CA VAL A 44 1.07 -28.08 -1.39
C VAL A 44 1.71 -26.72 -1.00
N GLU A 45 1.76 -25.74 -1.90
CA GLU A 45 2.41 -24.46 -1.59
C GLU A 45 1.48 -23.46 -0.87
N PRO A 46 2.03 -22.60 0.02
CA PRO A 46 1.26 -21.60 0.76
C PRO A 46 0.56 -20.61 -0.18
N LYS A 47 -0.63 -20.15 0.23
CA LYS A 47 -1.45 -19.21 -0.56
C LYS A 47 -0.89 -17.78 -0.55
N THR A 48 0.00 -17.48 0.37
CA THR A 48 0.55 -16.16 0.64
C THR A 48 2.06 -16.23 0.85
N LEU A 49 2.77 -15.23 0.34
CA LEU A 49 4.21 -15.05 0.55
C LEU A 49 4.42 -13.88 1.52
N PRO A 50 5.13 -14.05 2.65
CA PRO A 50 5.54 -12.93 3.50
C PRO A 50 6.58 -12.08 2.77
N CYS A 51 6.41 -10.76 2.83
CA CYS A 51 7.23 -9.77 2.16
C CYS A 51 7.38 -8.52 3.03
N ILE A 52 8.28 -7.63 2.62
CA ILE A 52 8.49 -6.30 3.20
C ILE A 52 7.95 -5.25 2.23
N LEU A 53 7.13 -4.31 2.70
CA LEU A 53 6.65 -3.20 1.88
C LEU A 53 7.78 -2.18 1.66
N LEU A 54 8.24 -2.07 0.41
CA LEU A 54 9.24 -1.07 0.02
C LEU A 54 8.61 0.28 -0.36
N GLY A 55 7.32 0.30 -0.68
CA GLY A 55 6.61 1.53 -0.97
C GLY A 55 5.57 1.41 -2.07
N TYR A 56 5.27 2.56 -2.66
CA TYR A 56 4.22 2.75 -3.66
C TYR A 56 4.84 2.93 -5.05
N SER A 57 4.17 2.41 -6.07
CA SER A 57 4.55 2.65 -7.45
C SER A 57 4.14 4.06 -7.86
N THR A 58 5.08 4.80 -8.48
CA THR A 58 4.82 6.15 -9.01
C THR A 58 3.98 6.15 -10.28
N THR A 59 3.88 5.02 -10.98
CA THR A 59 3.24 4.89 -12.30
C THR A 59 1.90 4.18 -12.27
N SER A 60 1.48 3.63 -11.12
CA SER A 60 0.24 2.87 -11.00
C SER A 60 -0.19 2.72 -9.55
N LYS A 61 -1.47 2.45 -9.29
CA LYS A 61 -2.00 2.09 -7.97
C LYS A 61 -1.52 0.69 -7.55
N ALA A 62 -0.26 0.59 -7.14
CA ALA A 62 0.43 -0.66 -6.85
C ALA A 62 1.47 -0.46 -5.74
N TYR A 63 1.76 -1.55 -5.03
CA TYR A 63 2.80 -1.64 -4.01
C TYR A 63 4.04 -2.35 -4.53
N HIS A 64 5.21 -1.95 -4.07
CA HIS A 64 6.46 -2.69 -4.22
C HIS A 64 6.71 -3.52 -2.96
N LEU A 65 6.74 -4.84 -3.11
CA LEU A 65 7.02 -5.79 -2.05
C LEU A 65 8.34 -6.51 -2.31
N MET A 66 9.15 -6.70 -1.27
CA MET A 66 10.37 -7.50 -1.36
C MET A 66 10.21 -8.78 -0.57
N ASP A 67 10.52 -9.90 -1.19
CA ASP A 67 10.75 -11.15 -0.46
C ASP A 67 12.12 -11.07 0.27
N PRO A 68 12.15 -11.16 1.61
CA PRO A 68 13.39 -11.02 2.36
C PRO A 68 14.38 -12.18 2.14
N GLU A 69 13.90 -13.37 1.74
CA GLU A 69 14.72 -14.56 1.51
C GLU A 69 15.38 -14.49 0.12
N THR A 70 14.58 -14.27 -0.92
CA THR A 70 15.07 -14.28 -2.32
C THR A 70 15.54 -12.92 -2.81
N LYS A 71 15.30 -11.85 -2.04
CA LYS A 71 15.51 -10.43 -2.43
C LYS A 71 14.73 -10.01 -3.68
N LYS A 72 13.77 -10.83 -4.13
CA LYS A 72 12.98 -10.54 -5.31
C LYS A 72 11.94 -9.47 -5.01
N ILE A 73 11.83 -8.49 -5.91
CA ILE A 73 10.86 -7.41 -5.82
C ILE A 73 9.64 -7.73 -6.68
N TYR A 74 8.46 -7.60 -6.09
CA TYR A 74 7.16 -7.79 -6.71
C TYR A 74 6.41 -6.47 -6.76
N LYS A 75 5.79 -6.19 -7.90
CA LYS A 75 4.83 -5.09 -8.04
C LYS A 75 3.42 -5.67 -7.99
N ILE A 76 2.69 -5.41 -6.91
CA ILE A 76 1.32 -5.91 -6.71
C ILE A 76 0.33 -4.76 -6.89
N ARG A 77 -0.77 -4.98 -7.62
CA ARG A 77 -1.82 -3.97 -7.75
C ARG A 77 -2.70 -3.97 -6.52
N ASP A 78 -3.09 -2.78 -6.10
CA ASP A 78 -4.15 -2.58 -5.11
C ASP A 78 -5.49 -2.83 -5.82
N VAL A 79 -6.23 -3.86 -5.38
CA VAL A 79 -7.53 -4.27 -5.95
C VAL A 79 -8.69 -3.57 -5.28
#